data_AF-A0A6I4TWR1-F1
#
_entry.id   AF-A0A6I4TWR1-F1
#
_cell.length_a   1.000
_cell.length_b   1.000
_cell.length_c   1.000
_cell.angle_alpha   90.00
_cell.angle_beta   90.00
_cell.angle_gamma   90.00
#
_symmetry.space_group_name_H-M   'P 1'
#
loop_
_entity.id
_entity.type
_entity.pdbx_description
1 polymer ?
#
loop_
_entity_poly.entity_id
_entity_poly.type
_entity_poly.pdbx_seq_one_letter_code
_entity_poly.pdbx_strand_id
1 'polypeptide(L)'
;MSSAVMGMILPALLIIIAIIAALVWRGRQFGRLARHGVPVTGTVVRKMRQGGAQRIAFTYRGPDGHEYRRAATIALGKWVELAEGGPIPIICLPDHPQTSAPAWLIEDARRALKLQP
;
A
#
# COMPACT_ATOMS: atom_id res chain seq x y z
N MET A 1 -40.14 -12.72 -13.05
CA MET A 1 -38.84 -12.69 -12.33
C MET A 1 -39.15 -12.63 -10.84
N SER A 2 -38.89 -13.70 -10.10
CA SER A 2 -39.29 -13.82 -8.68
C SER A 2 -38.66 -12.72 -7.82
N SER A 3 -39.42 -12.21 -6.85
CA SER A 3 -39.07 -11.14 -5.89
C SER A 3 -37.72 -11.38 -5.18
N ALA A 4 -37.31 -12.64 -5.06
CA ALA A 4 -36.01 -13.06 -4.52
C ALA A 4 -34.80 -12.62 -5.38
N VAL A 5 -34.93 -12.58 -6.70
CA VAL A 5 -33.84 -12.15 -7.61
C VAL A 5 -33.64 -10.63 -7.50
N MET A 6 -34.73 -9.86 -7.41
CA MET A 6 -34.67 -8.41 -7.22
C MET A 6 -34.08 -8.03 -5.85
N GLY A 7 -34.40 -8.81 -4.80
CA GLY A 7 -33.86 -8.62 -3.45
C GLY A 7 -32.35 -8.88 -3.31
N MET A 8 -31.75 -9.63 -4.24
CA MET A 8 -30.31 -9.95 -4.22
C MET A 8 -29.48 -9.00 -5.11
N ILE A 9 -30.09 -8.34 -6.10
CA ILE A 9 -29.42 -7.39 -6.99
C ILE A 9 -28.94 -6.16 -6.22
N LEU A 10 -29.79 -5.60 -5.35
CA LEU A 10 -29.45 -4.39 -4.59
C LEU A 10 -28.21 -4.58 -3.67
N PRO A 11 -28.12 -5.62 -2.81
CA PRO A 11 -26.93 -5.83 -2.00
C PRO A 11 -25.70 -6.17 -2.86
N ALA A 12 -25.84 -6.93 -3.95
CA ALA A 12 -24.74 -7.20 -4.87
C ALA A 12 -24.19 -5.90 -5.50
N LEU A 13 -25.07 -5.00 -5.93
CA LEU A 13 -24.68 -3.70 -6.49
C LEU A 13 -23.94 -2.83 -5.47
N LEU A 14 -24.42 -2.79 -4.22
CA LEU A 14 -23.77 -2.04 -3.14
C LEU A 14 -22.36 -2.58 -2.84
N ILE A 15 -22.19 -3.91 -2.85
CA ILE A 15 -20.87 -4.55 -2.68
C ILE A 15 -19.92 -4.13 -3.82
N ILE A 16 -20.40 -4.15 -5.07
CA ILE A 16 -19.60 -3.74 -6.23
C ILE A 16 -19.18 -2.27 -6.10
N ILE A 17 -20.11 -1.38 -5.74
CA ILE A 17 -19.81 0.05 -5.52
C ILE A 17 -18.76 0.23 -4.42
N ALA A 18 -18.88 -0.50 -3.30
CA ALA A 18 -17.91 -0.45 -2.21
C ALA A 18 -16.52 -0.92 -2.66
N ILE A 19 -16.42 -1.98 -3.45
CA ILE A 19 -15.16 -2.47 -4.02
C ILE A 19 -14.54 -1.42 -4.94
N ILE A 20 -15.32 -0.83 -5.84
CA ILE A 20 -14.85 0.23 -6.75
C ILE A 20 -14.34 1.43 -5.95
N ALA A 21 -15.09 1.89 -4.96
CA ALA A 21 -14.69 3.01 -4.11
C ALA A 21 -13.36 2.71 -3.38
N ALA A 22 -13.20 1.50 -2.84
CA ALA A 22 -11.96 1.07 -2.20
C ALA A 22 -10.77 1.08 -3.17
N LEU A 23 -10.96 0.57 -4.40
CA LEU A 23 -9.93 0.57 -5.45
C LEU A 23 -9.53 2.00 -5.86
N VAL A 24 -10.51 2.88 -6.08
CA VAL A 24 -10.27 4.30 -6.43
C VAL A 24 -9.52 5.01 -5.30
N TRP A 25 -9.92 4.79 -4.05
CA TRP A 25 -9.24 5.39 -2.90
C TRP A 25 -7.79 4.91 -2.77
N ARG A 26 -7.55 3.60 -2.94
CA ARG A 26 -6.21 3.00 -2.97
C ARG A 26 -5.37 3.60 -4.10
N GLY A 27 -5.94 3.72 -5.30
CA GLY A 27 -5.29 4.33 -6.46
C GLY A 27 -4.93 5.79 -6.22
N ARG A 28 -5.80 6.57 -5.58
CA ARG A 28 -5.52 7.97 -5.20
C ARG A 28 -4.39 8.09 -4.19
N GLN A 29 -4.29 7.17 -3.21
CA GLN A 29 -3.16 7.15 -2.28
C GLN A 29 -1.83 6.91 -3.01
N PHE A 30 -1.79 5.90 -3.88
CA PHE A 30 -0.60 5.59 -4.69
C PHE A 30 -0.24 6.73 -5.65
N GLY A 31 -1.23 7.34 -6.29
CA GLY A 31 -0.99 8.50 -7.16
C GLY A 31 -0.43 9.71 -6.41
N ARG A 32 -0.87 9.95 -5.16
CA ARG A 32 -0.27 11.00 -4.32
C ARG A 32 1.16 10.66 -3.93
N LEU A 33 1.43 9.42 -3.52
CA LEU A 33 2.80 8.98 -3.20
C LEU A 33 3.72 9.06 -4.42
N ALA A 34 3.24 8.70 -5.61
CA ALA A 34 4.00 8.78 -6.84
C ALA A 34 4.41 10.22 -7.19
N ARG A 35 3.51 11.19 -6.99
CA ARG A 35 3.74 12.61 -7.36
C ARG A 35 4.44 13.44 -6.29
N HIS A 36 4.11 13.23 -5.02
CA HIS A 36 4.53 14.12 -3.93
C HIS A 36 5.28 13.38 -2.82
N GLY A 37 5.45 12.06 -2.96
CA GLY A 37 6.12 11.27 -1.96
C GLY A 37 7.61 11.58 -1.89
N VAL A 38 8.12 11.66 -0.67
CA VAL A 38 9.53 11.87 -0.36
C VAL A 38 10.19 10.55 0.05
N PRO A 39 11.45 10.32 -0.35
CA PRO A 39 12.18 9.12 0.03
C PRO A 39 12.62 9.17 1.48
N VAL A 40 12.44 8.05 2.19
CA VAL A 40 12.93 7.80 3.53
C VAL A 40 13.44 6.36 3.63
N THR A 41 14.36 6.12 4.56
CA THR A 41 14.85 4.77 4.85
C THR A 41 14.19 4.27 6.14
N GLY A 42 13.62 3.08 6.07
CA GLY A 42 13.10 2.37 7.24
C GLY A 42 13.87 1.10 7.53
N THR A 43 13.40 0.38 8.54
CA THR A 43 13.94 -0.91 8.99
C THR A 43 12.82 -1.94 9.00
N VAL A 44 13.08 -3.12 8.43
CA VAL A 44 12.16 -4.25 8.51
C VAL A 44 12.18 -4.79 9.93
N VAL A 45 11.05 -4.68 10.63
CA VAL A 45 10.93 -5.16 12.02
C VAL A 45 10.51 -6.62 12.08
N ARG A 46 9.70 -7.08 11.12
CA ARG A 46 9.18 -8.45 11.12
C ARG A 46 8.72 -8.90 9.74
N LYS A 47 8.93 -10.17 9.41
CA LYS A 47 8.39 -10.87 8.26
C LYS A 47 7.31 -11.84 8.73
N MET A 48 6.17 -11.84 8.06
CA MET A 48 5.02 -12.65 8.43
C MET A 48 4.44 -13.34 7.19
N ARG A 49 3.94 -14.56 7.38
CA ARG A 49 3.17 -15.30 6.38
C ARG A 49 1.79 -15.56 6.98
N GLN A 50 0.74 -14.98 6.39
CA GLN A 50 -0.63 -15.08 6.91
C GLN A 50 -1.59 -15.33 5.75
N GLY A 51 -2.34 -16.44 5.81
CA GLY A 51 -3.36 -16.79 4.80
C GLY A 51 -2.81 -16.90 3.36
N GLY A 52 -1.58 -17.41 3.21
CA GLY A 52 -0.90 -17.49 1.91
C GLY A 52 -0.23 -16.19 1.44
N ALA A 53 -0.51 -15.04 2.08
CA ALA A 53 0.08 -13.75 1.74
C ALA A 53 1.38 -13.49 2.51
N GLN A 54 2.38 -12.91 1.83
CA GLN A 54 3.62 -12.46 2.43
C GLN A 54 3.47 -11.02 2.91
N ARG A 55 3.77 -10.78 4.19
CA ARG A 55 3.68 -9.46 4.81
C ARG A 55 5.01 -9.10 5.46
N ILE A 56 5.31 -7.81 5.45
CA ILE A 56 6.40 -7.22 6.22
C ILE A 56 5.84 -6.16 7.15
N ALA A 57 6.37 -6.06 8.35
CA ALA A 57 6.24 -4.91 9.23
C ALA A 57 7.56 -4.15 9.23
N PHE A 58 7.50 -2.82 9.22
CA PHE A 58 8.67 -1.96 9.18
C PHE A 58 8.44 -0.68 9.97
N THR A 59 9.51 -0.07 10.44
CA THR A 59 9.50 1.26 11.04
C THR A 59 10.32 2.23 10.20
N TYR A 60 10.04 3.52 10.30
CA TYR A 60 10.83 4.58 9.67
C TYR A 60 10.56 5.90 10.37
N ARG A 61 11.46 6.87 10.18
CA ARG A 61 11.26 8.24 10.66
C ARG A 61 10.70 9.10 9.53
N GLY A 62 9.59 9.79 9.80
CA GLY A 62 8.97 10.71 8.84
C GLY A 62 9.72 12.05 8.76
N PRO A 63 9.39 12.90 7.77
CA PRO A 63 9.93 14.26 7.65
C PRO A 63 9.59 15.18 8.83
N ASP A 64 8.54 14.84 9.57
CA ASP A 64 8.13 15.47 10.83
C ASP A 64 8.96 15.01 12.05
N GLY A 65 9.92 14.11 11.85
CA GLY A 65 10.77 13.58 12.92
C GLY A 65 10.12 12.51 13.80
N HIS A 66 8.87 12.12 13.54
CA HIS A 66 8.18 11.05 14.27
C HIS A 66 8.50 9.67 13.71
N GLU A 67 8.49 8.65 14.58
CA GLU A 67 8.65 7.26 14.16
C GLU A 67 7.28 6.65 13.82
N TYR A 68 7.22 5.97 12.67
CA TYR A 68 6.04 5.33 12.16
C TYR A 68 6.26 3.84 12.01
N ARG A 69 5.31 3.03 12.49
CA ARG A 69 5.28 1.58 12.29
C ARG A 69 4.17 1.20 11.33
N ARG A 70 4.50 0.46 10.27
CA ARG A 70 3.56 0.05 9.23
C ARG A 70 3.75 -1.40 8.83
N ALA A 71 2.79 -1.92 8.08
CA ALA A 71 2.92 -3.22 7.44
C ALA A 71 2.40 -3.18 5.99
N ALA A 72 3.01 -3.98 5.13
CA ALA A 72 2.62 -4.11 3.73
C ALA A 72 2.56 -5.59 3.34
N THR A 73 1.56 -5.95 2.54
CA THR A 73 1.57 -7.20 1.77
C THR A 73 2.43 -6.99 0.53
N ILE A 74 3.36 -7.92 0.28
CA ILE A 74 4.33 -7.83 -0.82
C ILE A 74 4.44 -9.16 -1.56
N ALA A 75 5.01 -9.15 -2.76
CA ALA A 75 5.28 -10.37 -3.52
C ALA A 75 6.35 -11.23 -2.84
N LEU A 76 6.26 -12.55 -3.03
CA LEU A 76 7.17 -13.53 -2.42
C LEU A 76 8.65 -13.24 -2.74
N GLY A 77 8.99 -12.88 -3.99
CA GLY A 77 10.37 -12.56 -4.38
C GLY A 77 10.97 -11.44 -3.52
N LYS A 78 10.26 -10.31 -3.42
CA LYS A 78 10.67 -9.18 -2.55
C LYS A 78 10.70 -9.57 -1.08
N TRP A 79 9.79 -10.43 -0.64
CA TRP A 79 9.78 -10.90 0.73
C TRP A 79 11.01 -11.73 1.07
N VAL A 80 11.51 -12.55 0.14
CA VAL A 80 12.73 -13.34 0.34
C VAL A 80 13.97 -12.44 0.38
N GLU A 81 14.04 -11.42 -0.47
CA GLU A 81 15.16 -10.46 -0.54
C GLU A 81 15.37 -9.64 0.74
N LEU A 82 14.29 -9.37 1.50
CA LEU A 82 14.37 -8.55 2.71
C LEU A 82 14.82 -9.37 3.92
N ALA A 83 15.74 -8.81 4.70
CA ALA A 83 16.13 -9.32 6.02
C ALA A 83 15.38 -8.58 7.14
N GLU A 84 14.99 -9.28 8.20
CA GLU A 84 14.58 -8.62 9.45
C GLU A 84 15.78 -7.86 10.05
N GLY A 85 15.53 -6.68 10.62
CA GLY A 85 16.57 -5.73 11.02
C GLY A 85 17.23 -5.00 9.84
N GLY A 86 16.98 -5.42 8.60
CA GLY A 86 17.55 -4.83 7.40
C GLY A 86 16.88 -3.52 6.97
N PRO A 87 17.58 -2.68 6.19
CA PRO A 87 17.02 -1.45 5.67
C PRO A 87 15.95 -1.74 4.60
N ILE A 88 14.98 -0.84 4.49
CA ILE A 88 13.97 -0.86 3.44
C ILE A 88 13.73 0.55 2.90
N PRO A 89 13.82 0.78 1.58
CA PRO A 89 13.48 2.06 0.99
C PRO A 89 11.96 2.27 1.01
N ILE A 90 11.52 3.42 1.49
CA ILE A 90 10.12 3.79 1.67
C ILE A 90 9.88 5.15 1.01
N ILE A 91 8.70 5.32 0.44
CA ILE A 91 8.17 6.63 0.07
C ILE A 91 7.01 6.95 1.02
N CYS A 92 7.03 8.15 1.60
CA CYS A 92 5.93 8.66 2.44
C CYS A 92 5.48 10.04 1.95
N LEU A 93 4.27 10.48 2.31
CA LEU A 93 3.85 11.85 2.04
C LEU A 93 4.46 12.81 3.08
N PRO A 94 5.03 13.96 2.69
CA PRO A 94 5.64 14.89 3.63
C PRO A 94 4.65 15.44 4.65
N ASP A 95 3.45 15.83 4.20
CA ASP A 95 2.42 16.43 5.07
C ASP A 95 1.64 15.36 5.85
N HIS A 96 1.67 14.10 5.40
CA HIS A 96 0.96 12.98 6.02
C HIS A 96 1.81 11.70 6.02
N PRO A 97 2.88 11.63 6.82
CA PRO A 97 3.89 10.56 6.72
C PRO A 97 3.30 9.16 6.92
N GLN A 98 2.22 9.03 7.70
CA GLN A 98 1.47 7.78 7.89
C GLN A 98 1.05 7.10 6.56
N THR A 99 0.84 7.89 5.52
CA THR A 99 0.63 7.37 4.16
C THR A 99 2.00 7.06 3.58
N SER A 100 2.35 5.78 3.56
CA SER A 100 3.62 5.31 3.01
C SER A 100 3.50 3.96 2.31
N ALA A 101 4.47 3.68 1.46
CA ALA A 101 4.64 2.39 0.81
C ALA A 101 6.13 2.11 0.54
N PRO A 102 6.52 0.84 0.41
CA PRO A 102 7.84 0.49 -0.11
C PRO A 102 8.13 1.15 -1.46
N ALA A 103 9.35 1.64 -1.66
CA ALA A 103 9.69 2.50 -2.79
C ALA A 103 9.46 1.84 -4.15
N TRP A 104 9.82 0.56 -4.30
CA TRP A 104 9.64 -0.17 -5.56
C TRP A 104 8.17 -0.21 -6.02
N LEU A 105 7.20 -0.25 -5.11
CA LEU A 105 5.78 -0.21 -5.45
C LEU A 105 5.35 1.17 -5.98
N ILE A 106 6.01 2.23 -5.50
CA ILE A 106 5.74 3.60 -5.97
C ILE A 106 6.45 3.86 -7.29
N GLU A 107 7.62 3.27 -7.52
CA GLU A 107 8.30 3.28 -8.82
C GLU A 107 7.46 2.58 -9.89
N ASP A 108 6.87 1.42 -9.58
CA ASP A 108 5.90 0.76 -10.46
C ASP A 108 4.71 1.68 -10.80
N ALA A 109 4.17 2.36 -9.78
CA ALA A 109 3.07 3.31 -9.98
C ALA A 109 3.50 4.52 -10.82
N ARG A 110 4.69 5.07 -10.60
CA ARG A 110 5.26 6.17 -11.42
C ARG A 110 5.38 5.75 -12.87
N ARG A 111 5.93 4.56 -13.14
CA ARG A 111 6.00 3.98 -14.49
C ARG A 111 4.63 3.86 -15.13
N ALA A 112 3.65 3.31 -14.43
CA ALA A 112 2.29 3.15 -14.93
C ALA A 112 1.62 4.51 -15.24
N LEU A 113 1.92 5.53 -14.45
CA LEU A 113 1.40 6.90 -14.62
C LEU A 113 2.23 7.74 -15.61
N LYS A 114 3.30 7.18 -16.20
CA LYS A 114 4.26 7.89 -17.06
C LYS A 114 4.88 9.12 -16.37
N LEU A 115 4.99 9.07 -15.05
CA LEU A 115 5.72 10.06 -14.27
C LEU A 115 7.20 9.64 -14.33
N GLN A 116 8.01 10.37 -15.11
CA GLN A 116 9.46 10.20 -15.11
C GLN A 116 10.03 10.70 -13.76
N PRO A 117 11.10 10.07 -13.23
CA PRO A 117 11.77 10.55 -12.02
C PRO A 117 12.35 11.96 -12.21
#